data_AF-A0A2N1TAH9-F1
#
_entry.id   AF-A0A2N1TAH9-F1
#
_cell.length_a   1.000
_cell.length_b   1.000
_cell.length_c   1.000
_cell.angle_alpha   90.00
_cell.angle_beta   90.00
_cell.angle_gamma   90.00
#
_symmetry.space_group_name_H-M   'P 1'
#
loop_
_entity.id
_entity.type
_entity.pdbx_description
1 polymer ?
#
loop_
_entity_poly.entity_id
_entity_poly.type
_entity_poly.pdbx_seq_one_letter_code
_entity_poly.pdbx_strand_id
1 'polypeptide(L)'
;MIRKITRSLAVLCTLIIILQFTEAHSGDIPFKIVEIENISRYNEDRVAYQHVEKDISMTIDNSITCLLIVKDSKIYLFRDGYDSPDDVETQRLILEMENRLIPDLWKNKIDSKPDYVRITERRVEMMKNVTQEFVTNNFGEFYTSVRSNFLQKHVNIFRAMMINRRESGLYVERHPLPKKVYDDGPTKYFTSVTGKTIDEKIYYAEDGDGDNITETFTVHIPDGFNWGFKSGPNIIFINSNKQEDVKNIIGKLAYEAYYGSPEEGELIKKEFPNQNQVNDMIDDIYKTVDPYVEQIEKGQHK
;
A
#
# COMPACT_ATOMS: atom_id res chain seq x y z
N MET A 1 37.83 -0.03 -34.14
CA MET A 1 37.04 1.06 -33.52
C MET A 1 35.59 0.63 -33.25
N ILE A 2 34.92 0.02 -34.23
CA ILE A 2 33.51 -0.47 -34.15
C ILE A 2 33.26 -1.42 -32.96
N ARG A 3 34.16 -2.39 -32.70
CA ARG A 3 34.03 -3.34 -31.57
C ARG A 3 34.07 -2.72 -30.17
N LYS A 4 34.71 -1.57 -30.00
CA LYS A 4 34.74 -0.85 -28.71
C LYS A 4 33.43 -0.10 -28.50
N ILE A 5 32.91 0.51 -29.56
CA ILE A 5 31.62 1.22 -29.57
C ILE A 5 30.47 0.25 -29.24
N THR A 6 30.45 -0.95 -29.83
CA THR A 6 29.40 -1.96 -29.55
C THR A 6 29.43 -2.47 -28.12
N ARG A 7 30.62 -2.59 -27.50
CA ARG A 7 30.74 -3.00 -26.09
C ARG A 7 30.31 -1.88 -25.14
N SER A 8 30.69 -0.64 -25.42
CA SER A 8 30.23 0.52 -24.64
C SER A 8 28.72 0.72 -24.74
N LEU A 9 28.13 0.50 -25.92
CA LEU A 9 26.68 0.58 -26.13
C LEU A 9 25.94 -0.53 -25.36
N ALA A 10 26.46 -1.76 -25.39
CA ALA A 10 25.87 -2.87 -24.63
C ALA A 10 25.88 -2.61 -23.12
N VAL A 11 26.96 -2.05 -22.59
CA VAL A 11 27.07 -1.68 -21.16
C VAL A 11 26.13 -0.54 -20.80
N LEU A 12 25.96 0.44 -21.69
CA LEU A 12 25.00 1.54 -21.49
C LEU A 12 23.56 1.02 -21.47
N CYS A 13 23.21 0.11 -22.38
CA CYS A 13 21.88 -0.50 -22.43
C CYS A 13 21.58 -1.35 -21.18
N THR A 14 22.54 -2.13 -20.68
CA THR A 14 22.35 -2.85 -19.40
C THR A 14 22.26 -1.92 -18.21
N LEU A 15 22.99 -0.80 -18.17
CA LEU A 15 22.87 0.19 -17.11
C LEU A 15 21.49 0.88 -17.11
N ILE A 16 20.94 1.16 -18.29
CA ILE A 16 19.59 1.74 -18.44
C ILE A 16 18.53 0.76 -17.97
N ILE A 17 18.67 -0.55 -18.23
CA ILE A 17 17.74 -1.58 -17.76
C ILE A 17 17.81 -1.74 -16.23
N ILE A 18 19.00 -1.61 -15.62
CA ILE A 18 19.17 -1.66 -14.16
C ILE A 18 18.62 -0.38 -13.48
N LEU A 19 18.59 0.75 -14.17
CA LEU A 19 18.02 2.01 -13.68
C LEU A 19 16.49 2.11 -13.84
N GLN A 20 15.81 1.09 -14.37
CA GLN A 20 14.33 1.03 -14.44
C GLN A 20 13.66 0.56 -13.15
N PHE A 21 14.35 0.59 -12.00
CA PHE A 21 13.65 0.65 -10.72
C PHE A 21 12.94 2.00 -10.65
N THR A 22 11.73 2.04 -11.19
CA THR A 22 10.84 3.19 -11.11
C THR A 22 10.57 3.46 -9.64
N GLU A 23 11.05 4.60 -9.17
CA GLU A 23 10.59 5.22 -7.93
C GLU A 23 9.06 5.35 -8.02
N ALA A 24 8.36 4.56 -7.21
CA ALA A 24 6.93 4.71 -7.01
C ALA A 24 6.72 5.89 -6.07
N HIS A 25 6.86 7.10 -6.62
CA HIS A 25 6.37 8.31 -5.95
C HIS A 25 4.84 8.33 -6.03
N SER A 26 4.19 8.68 -4.92
CA SER A 26 2.74 8.98 -4.80
C SER A 26 2.15 9.88 -5.89
N GLY A 27 3.01 10.62 -6.58
CA GLY A 27 2.69 11.69 -7.51
C GLY A 27 1.93 11.31 -8.78
N ASP A 28 1.50 10.05 -8.94
CA ASP A 28 0.24 9.65 -9.60
C ASP A 28 0.38 8.17 -9.97
N ILE A 29 0.09 7.26 -9.03
CA ILE A 29 -0.11 5.84 -9.39
C ILE A 29 -1.36 5.82 -10.27
N PRO A 30 -1.23 5.59 -11.58
CA PRO A 30 -2.39 5.69 -12.44
C PRO A 30 -3.27 4.50 -12.14
N PHE A 31 -4.55 4.79 -11.88
CA PHE A 31 -5.53 3.76 -11.56
C PHE A 31 -6.77 3.95 -12.42
N LYS A 32 -7.54 2.87 -12.52
CA LYS A 32 -8.87 2.87 -13.12
C LYS A 32 -9.83 2.30 -12.09
N ILE A 33 -11.04 2.87 -12.01
CA ILE A 33 -12.11 2.32 -11.19
C ILE A 33 -12.41 0.89 -11.68
N VAL A 34 -12.57 -0.03 -10.74
CA VAL A 34 -12.86 -1.43 -11.06
C VAL A 34 -14.24 -1.55 -11.72
N GLU A 35 -14.26 -2.00 -12.97
CA GLU A 35 -15.47 -2.30 -13.75
C GLU A 35 -15.43 -3.74 -14.24
N ILE A 36 -16.56 -4.45 -14.16
CA ILE A 36 -16.66 -5.87 -14.53
C ILE A 36 -16.32 -6.08 -16.00
N GLU A 37 -16.70 -5.14 -16.86
CA GLU A 37 -16.48 -5.16 -18.31
C GLU A 37 -15.01 -5.22 -18.69
N ASN A 38 -14.15 -4.59 -17.88
CA ASN A 38 -12.73 -4.43 -18.16
C ASN A 38 -11.86 -5.54 -17.54
N ILE A 39 -12.47 -6.49 -16.82
CA ILE A 39 -11.74 -7.58 -16.18
C ILE A 39 -11.12 -8.48 -17.25
N SER A 40 -9.80 -8.63 -17.17
CA SER A 40 -9.00 -9.45 -18.10
C SER A 40 -9.36 -10.94 -18.06
N ARG A 41 -9.59 -11.51 -16.87
CA ARG A 41 -9.83 -12.94 -16.64
C ARG A 41 -10.83 -13.17 -15.51
N TYR A 42 -11.79 -14.08 -15.72
CA TYR A 42 -12.81 -14.46 -14.73
C TYR A 42 -12.73 -15.94 -14.32
N ASN A 43 -11.83 -16.70 -14.92
CA ASN A 43 -11.64 -18.14 -14.66
C ASN A 43 -10.80 -18.43 -13.41
N GLU A 44 -10.15 -17.41 -12.86
CA GLU A 44 -9.30 -17.53 -11.68
C GLU A 44 -10.00 -16.94 -10.46
N ASP A 45 -9.96 -17.67 -9.35
CA ASP A 45 -10.48 -17.18 -8.08
C ASP A 45 -9.63 -16.01 -7.58
N ARG A 46 -10.28 -14.90 -7.21
CA ARG A 46 -9.58 -13.67 -6.85
C ARG A 46 -10.41 -12.78 -5.93
N VAL A 47 -9.70 -12.04 -5.10
CA VAL A 47 -10.25 -10.90 -4.37
C VAL A 47 -9.40 -9.69 -4.70
N ALA A 48 -10.03 -8.57 -5.00
CA ALA A 48 -9.37 -7.28 -5.15
C ALA A 48 -10.16 -6.19 -4.43
N TYR A 49 -9.45 -5.24 -3.84
CA TYR A 49 -10.00 -4.14 -3.08
C TYR A 49 -9.39 -2.83 -3.56
N GLN A 50 -10.24 -1.86 -3.86
CA GLN A 50 -9.85 -0.52 -4.26
C GLN A 50 -10.57 0.48 -3.35
N HIS A 51 -9.83 1.45 -2.82
CA HIS A 51 -10.35 2.52 -1.98
C HIS A 51 -9.62 3.80 -2.37
N VAL A 52 -10.36 4.82 -2.76
CA VAL A 52 -9.80 6.09 -3.24
C VAL A 52 -10.56 7.25 -2.62
N GLU A 53 -9.83 8.14 -1.94
CA GLU A 53 -10.36 9.37 -1.34
C GLU A 53 -9.52 10.59 -1.72
N LYS A 54 -9.34 10.81 -3.02
CA LYS A 54 -8.51 11.88 -3.58
C LYS A 54 -9.30 12.67 -4.62
N ASP A 55 -9.24 14.00 -4.52
CA ASP A 55 -9.77 14.90 -5.54
C ASP A 55 -8.87 14.85 -6.78
N ILE A 56 -9.17 13.96 -7.72
CA ILE A 56 -8.36 13.74 -8.92
C ILE A 56 -8.86 14.61 -10.07
N SER A 57 -10.18 14.63 -10.30
CA SER A 57 -10.81 15.40 -11.36
C SER A 57 -12.31 15.54 -11.11
N MET A 58 -12.96 16.51 -11.73
CA MET A 58 -14.43 16.65 -11.66
C MET A 58 -15.19 15.52 -12.38
N THR A 59 -14.49 14.73 -13.20
CA THR A 59 -15.07 13.65 -14.02
C THR A 59 -14.92 12.27 -13.40
N ILE A 60 -14.03 12.13 -12.43
CA ILE A 60 -13.77 10.87 -11.72
C ILE A 60 -14.21 11.08 -10.27
N ASP A 61 -14.98 10.14 -9.75
CA ASP A 61 -15.42 10.13 -8.36
C ASP A 61 -14.23 10.33 -7.40
N ASN A 62 -14.42 11.21 -6.43
CA ASN A 62 -13.42 11.56 -5.43
C ASN A 62 -13.44 10.66 -4.19
N SER A 63 -14.46 9.81 -4.03
CA SER A 63 -14.66 8.96 -2.85
C SER A 63 -15.35 7.66 -3.25
N ILE A 64 -14.56 6.67 -3.70
CA ILE A 64 -15.10 5.36 -4.09
C ILE A 64 -14.35 4.21 -3.43
N THR A 65 -15.12 3.24 -2.93
CA THR A 65 -14.59 1.93 -2.53
C THR A 65 -15.20 0.83 -3.39
N CYS A 66 -14.38 -0.10 -3.87
CA CYS A 66 -14.78 -1.26 -4.65
C CYS A 66 -14.20 -2.53 -4.05
N LEU A 67 -15.04 -3.52 -3.77
CA LEU A 67 -14.63 -4.89 -3.44
C LEU A 67 -15.05 -5.82 -4.57
N LEU A 68 -14.06 -6.40 -5.25
CA LEU A 68 -14.22 -7.36 -6.32
C LEU A 68 -13.91 -8.77 -5.81
N ILE A 69 -14.81 -9.70 -6.05
CA ILE A 69 -14.62 -11.12 -5.77
C ILE A 69 -14.93 -11.90 -7.04
N VAL A 70 -13.98 -12.70 -7.50
CA VAL A 70 -14.16 -13.66 -8.58
C VAL A 70 -14.09 -15.04 -7.94
N LYS A 71 -15.15 -15.83 -8.08
CA LYS A 71 -15.20 -17.22 -7.59
C LYS A 71 -15.94 -18.08 -8.59
N ASP A 72 -15.31 -19.15 -9.08
CA ASP A 72 -15.95 -20.11 -9.99
C ASP A 72 -16.61 -19.45 -11.22
N SER A 73 -15.93 -18.50 -11.85
CA SER A 73 -16.48 -17.68 -12.97
C SER A 73 -17.67 -16.78 -12.63
N LYS A 74 -18.04 -16.67 -11.37
CA LYS A 74 -18.98 -15.66 -10.87
C LYS A 74 -18.19 -14.46 -10.34
N ILE A 75 -18.64 -13.27 -10.71
CA ILE A 75 -18.02 -12.01 -10.35
C ILE A 75 -19.01 -11.25 -9.47
N TYR A 76 -18.57 -10.90 -8.28
CA TYR A 76 -19.30 -10.09 -7.31
C TYR A 76 -18.54 -8.78 -7.17
N LEU A 77 -19.18 -7.67 -7.55
CA LEU A 77 -18.63 -6.33 -7.38
C LEU A 77 -19.52 -5.58 -6.40
N PHE A 78 -18.96 -5.20 -5.26
CA PHE A 78 -19.57 -4.27 -4.32
C PHE A 78 -18.92 -2.91 -4.46
N ARG A 79 -19.72 -1.86 -4.35
CA ARG A 79 -19.21 -0.50 -4.22
C ARG A 79 -19.89 0.22 -3.05
N ASP A 80 -19.18 1.21 -2.54
CA ASP A 80 -19.57 2.12 -1.46
C ASP A 80 -19.11 3.52 -1.88
N GLY A 81 -20.02 4.49 -1.77
CA GLY A 81 -19.89 5.82 -2.36
C GLY A 81 -20.24 5.88 -3.85
N TYR A 82 -20.97 4.90 -4.39
CA TYR A 82 -21.28 4.86 -5.82
C TYR A 82 -22.36 5.88 -6.20
N ASP A 83 -21.99 6.81 -7.07
CA ASP A 83 -22.93 7.55 -7.90
C ASP A 83 -22.89 7.08 -9.37
N SER A 84 -24.03 7.18 -10.05
CA SER A 84 -24.13 6.89 -11.47
C SER A 84 -23.44 7.98 -12.31
N PRO A 85 -22.41 7.66 -13.11
CA PRO A 85 -21.69 8.66 -13.90
C PRO A 85 -22.59 9.43 -14.88
N ASP A 86 -23.55 8.74 -15.48
CA ASP A 86 -24.49 9.33 -16.44
C ASP A 86 -25.41 10.37 -15.78
N ASP A 87 -25.84 10.09 -14.54
CA ASP A 87 -26.69 11.01 -13.77
C ASP A 87 -25.90 12.24 -13.32
N VAL A 88 -24.64 12.04 -12.93
CA VAL A 88 -23.70 13.11 -12.56
C VAL A 88 -23.41 14.00 -13.78
N GLU A 89 -23.15 13.41 -14.95
CA GLU A 89 -22.92 14.16 -16.18
C GLU A 89 -24.15 14.93 -16.64
N THR A 90 -25.34 14.33 -16.54
CA THR A 90 -26.60 15.02 -16.85
C THR A 90 -26.83 16.20 -15.92
N GLN A 91 -26.61 16.05 -14.60
CA GLN A 91 -26.72 17.14 -13.64
C GLN A 91 -25.69 18.24 -13.91
N ARG A 92 -24.46 17.87 -14.29
CA ARG A 92 -23.41 18.81 -14.71
C ARG A 92 -23.87 19.64 -15.89
N LEU A 93 -24.37 19.00 -16.95
CA LEU A 93 -24.83 19.65 -18.17
C LEU A 93 -25.98 20.63 -17.87
N ILE A 94 -26.93 20.24 -17.01
CA ILE A 94 -28.03 21.12 -16.59
C ILE A 94 -27.48 22.37 -15.89
N LEU A 95 -26.56 22.22 -14.95
CA LEU A 95 -25.99 23.36 -14.22
C LEU A 95 -25.15 24.28 -15.12
N GLU A 96 -24.43 23.71 -16.09
CA GLU A 96 -23.71 24.46 -17.12
C GLU A 96 -24.68 25.26 -18.00
N MET A 97 -25.78 24.64 -18.46
CA MET A 97 -26.82 25.32 -19.22
C MET A 97 -27.48 26.45 -18.42
N GLU A 98 -27.60 26.29 -17.11
CA GLU A 98 -28.13 27.31 -16.19
C GLU A 98 -27.09 28.38 -15.79
N ASN A 99 -25.85 28.31 -16.28
CA ASN A 99 -24.71 29.14 -15.87
C ASN A 99 -24.53 29.22 -14.33
N ARG A 100 -24.85 28.12 -13.63
CA ARG A 100 -24.69 28.02 -12.18
C ARG A 100 -23.28 27.54 -11.85
N LEU A 101 -22.81 27.88 -10.66
CA LEU A 101 -21.59 27.32 -10.12
C LEU A 101 -21.79 25.82 -9.90
N ILE A 102 -20.92 25.00 -10.50
CA ILE A 102 -20.98 23.54 -10.40
C ILE A 102 -20.49 23.14 -8.99
N PRO A 103 -21.36 22.65 -8.11
CA PRO A 103 -20.94 22.13 -6.80
C PRO A 103 -20.36 20.71 -6.95
N ASP A 104 -19.99 20.09 -5.84
CA ASP A 104 -19.72 18.64 -5.85
C ASP A 104 -20.99 17.87 -6.26
N LEU A 105 -20.92 17.14 -7.37
CA LEU A 105 -22.04 16.40 -7.94
C LEU A 105 -22.11 14.96 -7.42
N TRP A 106 -21.04 14.49 -6.79
CA TRP A 106 -20.92 13.16 -6.19
C TRP A 106 -21.56 13.21 -4.79
N LYS A 107 -22.79 12.72 -4.68
CA LYS A 107 -23.64 12.85 -3.48
C LYS A 107 -23.34 11.75 -2.47
N ASN A 108 -23.10 10.54 -2.95
CA ASN A 108 -22.77 9.41 -2.10
C ASN A 108 -21.28 9.50 -1.75
N LYS A 109 -20.96 9.33 -0.48
CA LYS A 109 -19.58 9.31 0.03
C LYS A 109 -19.37 8.00 0.76
N ILE A 110 -18.11 7.58 0.85
CA ILE A 110 -17.74 6.36 1.57
C ILE A 110 -18.16 6.47 3.03
N ASP A 111 -19.03 5.55 3.47
CA ASP A 111 -19.49 5.45 4.86
C ASP A 111 -19.35 4.03 5.43
N SER A 112 -18.60 3.17 4.75
CA SER A 112 -18.44 1.74 5.05
C SER A 112 -19.71 0.91 4.91
N LYS A 113 -20.76 1.45 4.26
CA LYS A 113 -21.98 0.72 3.96
C LYS A 113 -22.18 0.66 2.44
N PRO A 114 -22.08 -0.55 1.85
CA PRO A 114 -22.16 -0.67 0.41
C PRO A 114 -23.54 -0.23 -0.11
N ASP A 115 -23.52 0.60 -1.16
CA ASP A 115 -24.70 1.14 -1.84
C ASP A 115 -24.99 0.44 -3.17
N TYR A 116 -23.99 -0.22 -3.74
CA TYR A 116 -24.07 -0.87 -5.02
C TYR A 116 -23.58 -2.31 -4.96
N VAL A 117 -24.32 -3.20 -5.61
CA VAL A 117 -23.90 -4.58 -5.86
C VAL A 117 -24.20 -4.96 -7.30
N ARG A 118 -23.24 -5.63 -7.93
CA ARG A 118 -23.42 -6.25 -9.23
C ARG A 118 -22.84 -7.65 -9.23
N ILE A 119 -23.66 -8.61 -9.60
CA ILE A 119 -23.31 -10.02 -9.68
C ILE A 119 -23.48 -10.47 -11.11
N THR A 120 -22.41 -11.02 -11.68
CA THR A 120 -22.42 -11.55 -13.03
C THR A 120 -21.89 -12.97 -13.03
N GLU A 121 -22.41 -13.82 -13.90
CA GLU A 121 -21.80 -15.10 -14.23
C GLU A 121 -21.14 -14.95 -15.60
N ARG A 122 -19.80 -14.97 -15.61
CA ARG A 122 -18.97 -14.57 -16.75
C ARG A 122 -19.27 -13.12 -17.20
N ARG A 123 -20.13 -12.96 -18.21
CA ARG A 123 -20.56 -11.66 -18.76
C ARG A 123 -22.07 -11.48 -18.72
N VAL A 124 -22.80 -12.44 -18.15
CA VAL A 124 -24.25 -12.39 -18.02
C VAL A 124 -24.56 -11.77 -16.66
N GLU A 125 -25.28 -10.65 -16.67
CA GLU A 125 -25.72 -9.98 -15.46
C GLU A 125 -26.84 -10.79 -14.80
N MET A 126 -26.58 -11.24 -13.57
CA MET A 126 -27.54 -12.00 -12.78
C MET A 126 -28.31 -11.08 -11.83
N MET A 127 -27.62 -10.05 -11.31
CA MET A 127 -28.19 -9.11 -10.37
C MET A 127 -27.44 -7.79 -10.44
N LYS A 128 -28.19 -6.69 -10.38
CA LYS A 128 -27.67 -5.34 -10.19
C LYS A 128 -28.63 -4.59 -9.26
N ASN A 129 -28.11 -4.04 -8.18
CA ASN A 129 -28.87 -3.18 -7.28
C ASN A 129 -28.00 -1.98 -6.87
N VAL A 130 -28.63 -0.81 -6.78
CA VAL A 130 -27.99 0.50 -6.52
C VAL A 130 -28.59 1.15 -5.26
N THR A 131 -29.47 0.45 -4.54
CA THR A 131 -30.13 0.96 -3.34
C THR A 131 -29.39 0.53 -2.08
N GLN A 132 -28.84 1.50 -1.35
CA GLN A 132 -28.07 1.26 -0.12
C GLN A 132 -28.81 0.43 0.93
N GLU A 133 -30.09 0.70 1.16
CA GLU A 133 -30.89 -0.07 2.12
C GLU A 133 -30.92 -1.57 1.77
N PHE A 134 -31.12 -1.90 0.49
CA PHE A 134 -31.12 -3.29 0.05
C PHE A 134 -29.73 -3.93 0.19
N VAL A 135 -28.69 -3.25 -0.29
CA VAL A 135 -27.34 -3.83 -0.36
C VAL A 135 -26.76 -3.99 1.05
N THR A 136 -26.91 -2.98 1.90
CA THR A 136 -26.42 -3.02 3.29
C THR A 136 -27.15 -4.09 4.11
N ASN A 137 -28.47 -4.22 3.99
CA ASN A 137 -29.22 -5.21 4.76
C ASN A 137 -28.92 -6.66 4.37
N ASN A 138 -28.63 -6.92 3.09
CA ASN A 138 -28.37 -8.29 2.61
C ASN A 138 -26.90 -8.67 2.62
N PHE A 139 -25.99 -7.72 2.37
CA PHE A 139 -24.57 -8.00 2.11
C PHE A 139 -23.61 -7.15 2.94
N GLY A 140 -24.08 -6.20 3.77
CA GLY A 140 -23.22 -5.28 4.52
C GLY A 140 -22.25 -5.99 5.45
N GLU A 141 -22.72 -6.95 6.26
CA GLU A 141 -21.85 -7.72 7.17
C GLU A 141 -20.80 -8.53 6.39
N PHE A 142 -21.21 -9.17 5.30
CA PHE A 142 -20.32 -9.94 4.43
C PHE A 142 -19.23 -9.04 3.82
N TYR A 143 -19.61 -7.89 3.27
CA TYR A 143 -18.70 -6.91 2.69
C TYR A 143 -17.64 -6.47 3.70
N THR A 144 -18.07 -6.02 4.88
CA THR A 144 -17.17 -5.53 5.94
C THR A 144 -16.24 -6.63 6.45
N SER A 145 -16.77 -7.84 6.68
CA SER A 145 -15.98 -8.98 7.18
C SER A 145 -14.91 -9.43 6.17
N VAL A 146 -15.29 -9.61 4.90
CA VAL A 146 -14.35 -10.02 3.85
C VAL A 146 -13.29 -8.96 3.63
N ARG A 147 -13.68 -7.70 3.53
CA ARG A 147 -12.76 -6.55 3.40
C ARG A 147 -11.76 -6.53 4.55
N SER A 148 -12.22 -6.53 5.80
CA SER A 148 -11.34 -6.40 6.97
C SER A 148 -10.38 -7.60 7.10
N ASN A 149 -10.86 -8.82 6.86
CA ASN A 149 -10.00 -10.02 6.88
C ASN A 149 -8.94 -9.97 5.76
N PHE A 150 -9.35 -9.58 4.57
CA PHE A 150 -8.47 -9.45 3.42
C PHE A 150 -7.34 -8.43 3.65
N LEU A 151 -7.70 -7.23 4.11
CA LEU A 151 -6.75 -6.18 4.45
C LEU A 151 -5.81 -6.63 5.58
N GLN A 152 -6.36 -7.17 6.68
CA GLN A 152 -5.56 -7.60 7.83
C GLN A 152 -4.51 -8.65 7.45
N LYS A 153 -4.86 -9.62 6.58
CA LYS A 153 -3.91 -10.62 6.09
C LYS A 153 -2.74 -9.99 5.35
N HIS A 154 -3.00 -9.06 4.44
CA HIS A 154 -1.95 -8.40 3.68
C HIS A 154 -1.11 -7.45 4.54
N VAL A 155 -1.70 -6.77 5.51
CA VAL A 155 -1.00 -5.98 6.52
C VAL A 155 -0.04 -6.85 7.35
N ASN A 156 -0.50 -8.02 7.80
CA ASN A 156 0.34 -8.95 8.57
C ASN A 156 1.51 -9.50 7.74
N ILE A 157 1.31 -9.79 6.45
CA ILE A 157 2.40 -10.17 5.54
C ILE A 157 3.41 -9.02 5.42
N PHE A 158 2.92 -7.78 5.28
CA PHE A 158 3.79 -6.61 5.20
C PHE A 158 4.61 -6.41 6.49
N ARG A 159 3.99 -6.56 7.67
CA ARG A 159 4.70 -6.55 8.97
C ARG A 159 5.74 -7.65 9.09
N ALA A 160 5.44 -8.86 8.62
CA ALA A 160 6.43 -9.95 8.62
C ALA A 160 7.65 -9.62 7.74
N MET A 161 7.46 -8.90 6.62
CA MET A 161 8.58 -8.40 5.83
C MET A 161 9.39 -7.30 6.54
N MET A 162 8.74 -6.48 7.38
CA MET A 162 9.41 -5.52 8.24
C MET A 162 10.18 -6.16 9.40
N ILE A 163 9.83 -7.37 9.83
CA ILE A 163 10.65 -8.08 10.83
C ILE A 163 11.89 -8.67 10.15
N ASN A 164 11.74 -9.22 8.93
CA ASN A 164 12.82 -9.87 8.18
C ASN A 164 13.50 -8.92 7.16
N ARG A 165 13.74 -7.67 7.53
CA ARG A 165 14.21 -6.58 6.62
C ARG A 165 15.49 -6.92 5.87
N ARG A 166 16.36 -7.69 6.50
CA ARG A 166 17.63 -8.13 5.94
C ARG A 166 17.45 -8.98 4.68
N GLU A 167 16.38 -9.76 4.63
CA GLU A 167 16.13 -10.72 3.55
C GLU A 167 15.03 -10.25 2.59
N SER A 168 14.09 -9.41 3.06
CA SER A 168 12.92 -8.97 2.29
C SER A 168 13.20 -7.87 1.26
N GLY A 169 14.43 -7.34 1.20
CA GLY A 169 14.80 -6.27 0.27
C GLY A 169 13.96 -5.00 0.44
N LEU A 170 13.45 -4.77 1.66
CA LEU A 170 12.57 -3.66 1.99
C LEU A 170 13.32 -2.33 1.87
N TYR A 171 12.83 -1.47 0.98
CA TYR A 171 13.40 -0.16 0.70
C TYR A 171 12.53 0.92 1.34
N VAL A 172 13.15 1.81 2.11
CA VAL A 172 12.47 2.94 2.76
C VAL A 172 13.06 4.23 2.24
N GLU A 173 12.19 5.13 1.79
CA GLU A 173 12.55 6.47 1.38
C GLU A 173 11.92 7.48 2.32
N ARG A 174 12.69 8.50 2.71
CA ARG A 174 12.22 9.55 3.62
C ARG A 174 12.82 10.88 3.21
N HIS A 175 11.95 11.86 2.96
CA HIS A 175 12.38 13.22 2.65
C HIS A 175 11.54 14.26 3.39
N PRO A 176 12.11 15.42 3.76
CA PRO A 176 11.36 16.46 4.47
C PRO A 176 10.27 17.04 3.57
N LEU A 177 9.09 17.28 4.15
CA LEU A 177 8.02 18.00 3.46
C LEU A 177 8.31 19.51 3.44
N PRO A 178 7.93 20.21 2.36
CA PRO A 178 8.13 21.65 2.27
C PRO A 178 7.33 22.36 3.36
N LYS A 179 8.01 23.23 4.12
CA LYS A 179 7.38 24.07 5.13
C LYS A 179 7.01 25.43 4.59
N LYS A 180 5.95 26.02 5.16
CA LYS A 180 5.68 27.45 4.98
C LYS A 180 6.80 28.26 5.66
N VAL A 181 7.15 29.41 5.08
CA VAL A 181 8.29 30.24 5.50
C VAL A 181 8.23 30.69 6.97
N TYR A 182 7.04 30.72 7.58
CA TYR A 182 6.80 31.15 8.97
C TYR A 182 6.29 30.02 9.89
N ASP A 183 6.49 28.77 9.49
CA ASP A 183 6.10 27.62 10.31
C ASP A 183 7.29 27.15 11.17
N ASP A 184 7.28 27.55 12.44
CA ASP A 184 8.26 27.15 13.46
C ASP A 184 8.02 25.72 13.99
N GLY A 185 7.02 25.00 13.46
CA GLY A 185 6.70 23.64 13.84
C GLY A 185 7.79 22.61 13.49
N PRO A 186 7.68 21.37 14.03
CA PRO A 186 8.61 20.29 13.71
C PRO A 186 8.60 19.96 12.20
N THR A 187 9.72 19.48 11.68
CA THR A 187 9.79 19.03 10.28
C THR A 187 9.01 17.75 10.12
N LYS A 188 7.93 17.82 9.34
CA LYS A 188 7.21 16.65 8.86
C LYS A 188 8.00 16.01 7.73
N TYR A 189 7.92 14.69 7.64
CA TYR A 189 8.63 13.91 6.64
C TYR A 189 7.63 13.05 5.90
N PHE A 190 7.76 13.05 4.59
CA PHE A 190 7.18 12.03 3.76
C PHE A 190 7.96 10.74 3.98
N THR A 191 7.26 9.62 4.15
CA THR A 191 7.90 8.31 4.29
C THR A 191 7.19 7.32 3.38
N SER A 192 7.93 6.72 2.46
CA SER A 192 7.43 5.63 1.62
C SER A 192 8.26 4.37 1.82
N VAL A 193 7.59 3.23 1.63
CA VAL A 193 8.17 1.91 1.86
C VAL A 193 7.75 1.01 0.73
N THR A 194 8.72 0.39 0.10
CA THR A 194 8.50 -0.63 -0.94
C THR A 194 9.14 -1.94 -0.52
N GLY A 195 8.40 -3.03 -0.61
CA GLY A 195 8.89 -4.37 -0.31
C GLY A 195 8.48 -5.36 -1.40
N LYS A 196 9.36 -6.31 -1.72
CA LYS A 196 9.06 -7.41 -2.65
C LYS A 196 9.16 -8.73 -1.90
N THR A 197 8.11 -9.53 -1.94
CA THR A 197 8.12 -10.89 -1.39
C THR A 197 8.83 -11.87 -2.33
N ILE A 198 9.15 -13.07 -1.81
CA ILE A 198 9.77 -14.17 -2.57
C ILE A 198 8.91 -14.58 -3.78
N ASP A 199 7.58 -14.55 -3.63
CA ASP A 199 6.61 -14.84 -4.70
C ASP A 199 6.30 -13.62 -5.59
N GLU A 200 7.22 -12.64 -5.59
CA GLU A 200 7.23 -11.46 -6.44
C GLU A 200 6.08 -10.46 -6.24
N LYS A 201 5.31 -10.58 -5.15
CA LYS A 201 4.33 -9.55 -4.78
C LYS A 201 5.04 -8.29 -4.36
N ILE A 202 4.57 -7.16 -4.87
CA ILE A 202 5.10 -5.84 -4.54
C ILE A 202 4.12 -5.18 -3.59
N TYR A 203 4.63 -4.77 -2.44
CA TYR A 203 3.91 -4.02 -1.43
C TYR A 203 4.46 -2.60 -1.39
N TYR A 204 3.56 -1.65 -1.25
CA TYR A 204 3.88 -0.24 -1.10
C TYR A 204 3.05 0.37 0.02
N ALA A 205 3.68 1.13 0.90
CA ALA A 205 3.02 1.90 1.94
C ALA A 205 3.60 3.31 1.99
N GLU A 206 2.77 4.30 2.25
CA GLU A 206 3.17 5.70 2.28
C GLU A 206 2.39 6.47 3.35
N ASP A 207 3.15 7.31 4.06
CA ASP A 207 2.69 8.42 4.90
C ASP A 207 2.99 9.72 4.13
N GLY A 208 1.93 10.30 3.56
CA GLY A 208 2.02 11.42 2.64
C GLY A 208 2.10 12.78 3.35
N ASP A 209 1.42 12.94 4.49
CA ASP A 209 1.27 14.21 5.18
C ASP A 209 2.20 14.38 6.41
N GLY A 210 2.89 13.30 6.77
CA GLY A 210 3.87 13.22 7.86
C GLY A 210 3.23 13.20 9.25
N ASP A 211 2.00 12.72 9.40
CA ASP A 211 1.33 12.51 10.69
C ASP A 211 1.60 11.13 11.33
N ASN A 212 2.41 10.28 10.67
CA ASN A 212 2.76 8.91 11.04
C ASN A 212 1.64 7.88 10.84
N ILE A 213 0.54 8.23 10.17
CA ILE A 213 -0.52 7.33 9.72
C ILE A 213 -0.30 7.05 8.24
N THR A 214 -0.52 5.80 7.83
CA THR A 214 -0.39 5.40 6.43
C THR A 214 -1.71 5.64 5.69
N GLU A 215 -1.74 6.55 4.72
CA GLU A 215 -2.94 6.83 3.92
C GLU A 215 -2.96 6.06 2.59
N THR A 216 -1.79 5.65 2.12
CA THR A 216 -1.64 4.93 0.85
C THR A 216 -1.03 3.55 1.12
N PHE A 217 -1.73 2.51 0.69
CA PHE A 217 -1.28 1.12 0.80
C PHE A 217 -1.68 0.35 -0.44
N THR A 218 -0.70 -0.25 -1.11
CA THR A 218 -0.94 -1.00 -2.33
C THR A 218 -0.25 -2.36 -2.35
N VAL A 219 -0.89 -3.32 -2.99
CA VAL A 219 -0.36 -4.66 -3.20
C VAL A 219 -0.62 -5.10 -4.64
N HIS A 220 0.44 -5.51 -5.31
CA HIS A 220 0.43 -5.95 -6.70
C HIS A 220 1.03 -7.35 -6.83
N ILE A 221 0.34 -8.25 -7.55
CA ILE A 221 0.89 -9.52 -8.04
C ILE A 221 1.22 -9.37 -9.53
N PRO A 222 2.42 -9.77 -9.99
CA PRO A 222 2.82 -9.76 -11.39
C PRO A 222 2.24 -10.95 -12.20
N ASP A 223 0.96 -11.26 -12.04
CA ASP A 223 0.29 -12.39 -12.73
C ASP A 223 -0.39 -11.96 -14.03
N GLY A 224 -0.38 -10.66 -14.35
CA GLY A 224 -1.03 -10.08 -15.52
C GLY A 224 -2.54 -9.83 -15.37
N PHE A 225 -3.15 -10.12 -14.20
CA PHE A 225 -4.53 -9.74 -13.94
C PHE A 225 -4.64 -8.22 -13.82
N ASN A 226 -5.55 -7.65 -14.60
CA ASN A 226 -5.88 -6.23 -14.59
C ASN A 226 -7.37 -6.04 -14.90
N TRP A 227 -7.88 -4.85 -14.58
CA TRP A 227 -9.23 -4.39 -14.91
C TRP A 227 -9.19 -3.18 -15.84
N GLY A 228 -8.23 -3.17 -16.77
CA GLY A 228 -8.05 -2.13 -17.78
C GLY A 228 -6.61 -1.61 -17.87
N PHE A 229 -6.36 -0.82 -18.90
CA PHE A 229 -5.09 -0.11 -19.05
C PHE A 229 -4.89 0.85 -17.88
N LYS A 230 -3.70 0.80 -17.25
CA LYS A 230 -3.39 1.58 -16.04
C LYS A 230 -4.42 1.37 -14.92
N SER A 231 -4.87 0.13 -14.71
CA SER A 231 -5.78 -0.23 -13.62
C SER A 231 -5.21 0.03 -12.22
N GLY A 232 -3.88 0.15 -12.13
CA GLY A 232 -3.15 0.20 -10.86
C GLY A 232 -2.85 -1.20 -10.30
N PRO A 233 -2.43 -1.28 -9.03
CA PRO A 233 -2.23 -2.50 -8.25
C PRO A 233 -3.48 -3.38 -8.29
N ASN A 234 -3.27 -4.68 -8.47
CA ASN A 234 -4.34 -5.60 -8.88
C ASN A 234 -4.94 -6.42 -7.73
N ILE A 235 -4.49 -6.19 -6.49
CA ILE A 235 -5.01 -6.84 -5.28
C ILE A 235 -5.59 -5.78 -4.33
N ILE A 236 -4.76 -4.87 -3.84
CA ILE A 236 -5.17 -3.82 -2.91
C ILE A 236 -4.65 -2.51 -3.49
N PHE A 237 -5.54 -1.55 -3.62
CA PHE A 237 -5.20 -0.18 -3.97
C PHE A 237 -5.93 0.76 -3.03
N ILE A 238 -5.22 1.30 -2.05
CA ILE A 238 -5.73 2.30 -1.11
C ILE A 238 -4.95 3.57 -1.35
N ASN A 239 -5.65 4.66 -1.65
CA ASN A 239 -5.05 5.95 -1.96
C ASN A 239 -5.72 7.08 -1.19
N SER A 240 -4.93 7.81 -0.41
CA SER A 240 -5.38 8.99 0.36
C SER A 240 -6.54 8.71 1.31
N ASN A 241 -6.55 7.53 1.95
CA ASN A 241 -7.64 7.08 2.82
C ASN A 241 -7.87 8.03 4.02
N LYS A 242 -9.12 8.47 4.24
CA LYS A 242 -9.50 9.27 5.42
C LYS A 242 -10.37 8.48 6.40
N GLN A 243 -10.86 7.30 6.02
CA GLN A 243 -11.75 6.48 6.84
C GLN A 243 -11.02 5.83 8.02
N GLU A 244 -11.63 5.97 9.20
CA GLU A 244 -11.04 5.54 10.46
C GLU A 244 -10.93 4.01 10.56
N ASP A 245 -11.88 3.25 10.01
CA ASP A 245 -11.87 1.80 10.03
C ASP A 245 -10.71 1.20 9.21
N VAL A 246 -10.47 1.73 8.01
CA VAL A 246 -9.35 1.34 7.15
C VAL A 246 -8.03 1.86 7.75
N LYS A 247 -8.01 3.07 8.31
CA LYS A 247 -6.85 3.62 9.04
C LYS A 247 -6.43 2.73 10.20
N ASN A 248 -7.38 2.16 10.94
CA ASN A 248 -7.06 1.27 12.05
C ASN A 248 -6.47 -0.08 11.59
N ILE A 249 -6.85 -0.56 10.40
CA ILE A 249 -6.31 -1.82 9.85
C ILE A 249 -4.90 -1.62 9.29
N ILE A 250 -4.70 -0.58 8.46
CA ILE A 250 -3.38 -0.27 7.90
C ILE A 250 -2.48 0.24 9.03
N GLY A 251 -2.94 1.21 9.80
CA GLY A 251 -2.24 1.75 10.95
C GLY A 251 -1.01 2.56 10.54
N LYS A 252 0.11 2.26 11.18
CA LYS A 252 1.35 3.05 11.11
C LYS A 252 2.44 2.34 10.30
N LEU A 253 2.10 1.67 9.20
CA LEU A 253 3.06 0.82 8.46
C LEU A 253 4.27 1.59 7.96
N ALA A 254 4.09 2.78 7.40
CA ALA A 254 5.20 3.61 6.91
C ALA A 254 6.14 4.02 8.06
N TYR A 255 5.56 4.38 9.21
CA TYR A 255 6.31 4.74 10.41
C TYR A 255 7.04 3.54 11.04
N GLU A 256 6.33 2.42 11.24
CA GLU A 256 6.88 1.16 11.77
C GLU A 256 8.00 0.63 10.87
N ALA A 257 7.85 0.77 9.56
CA ALA A 257 8.95 0.48 8.66
C ALA A 257 10.14 1.41 8.97
N TYR A 258 10.02 2.73 9.04
CA TYR A 258 11.23 3.53 9.28
C TYR A 258 11.87 3.30 10.67
N TYR A 259 11.07 3.26 11.74
CA TYR A 259 11.56 3.24 13.12
C TYR A 259 11.71 1.84 13.75
N GLY A 260 11.18 0.81 13.09
CA GLY A 260 11.05 -0.53 13.62
C GLY A 260 9.70 -0.75 14.30
N SER A 261 9.20 -1.97 14.23
CA SER A 261 7.93 -2.34 14.86
C SER A 261 8.13 -2.70 16.34
N PRO A 262 7.08 -2.59 17.19
CA PRO A 262 7.17 -3.07 18.57
C PRO A 262 7.56 -4.56 18.67
N GLU A 263 7.07 -5.37 17.73
CA GLU A 263 7.36 -6.81 17.64
C GLU A 263 8.83 -7.07 17.31
N GLU A 264 9.40 -6.31 16.37
CA GLU A 264 10.83 -6.35 16.05
C GLU A 264 11.69 -5.95 17.27
N GLY A 265 11.25 -4.94 18.02
CA GLY A 265 11.92 -4.50 19.25
C GLY A 265 12.00 -5.59 20.32
N GLU A 266 10.94 -6.37 20.51
CA GLU A 266 10.93 -7.50 21.47
C GLU A 266 11.84 -8.66 21.01
N LEU A 267 11.90 -8.94 19.71
CA LEU A 267 12.82 -9.94 19.16
C LEU A 267 14.28 -9.51 19.36
N ILE A 268 14.61 -8.27 19.07
CA ILE A 268 15.96 -7.72 19.26
C ILE A 268 16.36 -7.78 20.75
N LYS A 269 15.47 -7.44 21.67
CA LYS A 269 15.74 -7.54 23.12
C LYS A 269 16.03 -8.98 23.55
N LYS A 270 15.34 -9.96 22.97
CA LYS A 270 15.54 -11.38 23.26
C LYS A 270 16.86 -11.91 22.69
N GLU A 271 17.27 -11.41 21.52
CA GLU A 271 18.52 -11.78 20.85
C GLU A 271 19.73 -10.96 21.33
N PHE A 272 19.51 -9.94 22.16
CA PHE A 272 20.57 -9.06 22.64
C PHE A 272 21.60 -9.84 23.48
N PRO A 273 22.90 -9.69 23.22
CA PRO A 273 23.92 -10.47 23.92
C PRO A 273 23.94 -10.13 25.41
N ASN A 274 24.06 -11.15 26.24
CA ASN A 274 24.19 -10.97 27.68
C ASN A 274 25.62 -10.53 28.05
N GLN A 275 25.78 -9.94 29.23
CA GLN A 275 27.06 -9.40 29.68
C GLN A 275 28.18 -10.46 29.70
N ASN A 276 27.87 -11.70 30.08
CA ASN A 276 28.86 -12.78 30.13
C ASN A 276 29.35 -13.17 28.74
N GLN A 277 28.46 -13.27 27.75
CA GLN A 277 28.82 -13.52 26.35
C GLN A 277 29.74 -12.43 25.81
N VAL A 278 29.48 -11.17 26.15
CA VAL A 278 30.33 -10.04 25.73
C VAL A 278 31.68 -10.10 26.44
N ASN A 279 31.70 -10.41 27.74
CA ASN A 279 32.96 -10.57 28.49
C ASN A 279 33.80 -11.72 27.94
N ASP A 280 33.19 -12.87 27.63
CA ASP A 280 33.88 -14.01 27.02
C ASP A 280 34.48 -13.63 25.65
N MET A 281 33.78 -12.80 24.86
CA MET A 281 34.29 -12.26 23.61
C MET A 281 35.45 -11.27 23.82
N ILE A 282 35.38 -10.42 24.83
CA ILE A 282 36.46 -9.51 25.22
C ILE A 282 37.70 -10.34 25.58
N ASP A 283 37.56 -11.31 26.46
CA ASP A 283 38.65 -12.17 26.91
C ASP A 283 39.29 -12.93 25.73
N ASP A 284 38.50 -13.38 24.76
CA ASP A 284 39.01 -14.06 23.57
C ASP A 284 39.86 -13.16 22.66
N ILE A 285 39.56 -11.86 22.58
CA ILE A 285 40.39 -10.87 21.88
C ILE A 285 41.76 -10.69 22.57
N TYR A 286 41.79 -10.77 23.90
CA TYR A 286 42.98 -10.48 24.71
C TYR A 286 43.80 -11.72 25.10
N LYS A 287 43.33 -12.95 24.85
CA LYS A 287 44.09 -14.20 25.08
C LYS A 287 45.46 -14.26 24.38
N THR A 288 45.68 -13.46 23.33
CA THR A 288 46.98 -13.35 22.64
C THR A 288 47.89 -12.24 23.17
N VAL A 289 47.47 -11.45 24.16
CA VAL A 289 48.28 -10.36 24.71
C VAL A 289 49.08 -10.87 25.90
N ASP A 290 50.39 -10.94 25.68
CA ASP A 290 51.52 -10.96 26.61
C ASP A 290 51.22 -11.34 28.09
N PRO A 291 51.82 -12.43 28.65
CA PRO A 291 51.63 -12.87 30.04
C PRO A 291 51.93 -11.82 31.14
N TYR A 292 52.47 -10.65 30.78
CA TYR A 292 52.60 -9.51 31.68
C TYR A 292 51.28 -8.77 31.98
N VAL A 293 50.25 -8.86 31.12
CA VAL A 293 48.95 -8.18 31.35
C VAL A 293 48.14 -8.87 32.46
N GLU A 294 48.11 -10.21 32.48
CA GLU A 294 47.44 -10.99 33.54
C GLU A 294 48.01 -10.71 34.95
N GLN A 295 49.28 -10.31 35.05
CA GLN A 295 49.92 -10.00 36.33
C GLN A 295 49.52 -8.63 36.87
N ILE A 296 49.20 -7.67 35.99
CA ILE A 296 48.78 -6.31 36.39
C ILE A 296 47.33 -6.34 36.89
N GLU A 297 46.44 -7.09 36.24
CA GLU A 297 45.03 -7.20 36.64
C GLU A 297 44.87 -7.90 38.01
N LYS A 298 45.63 -8.97 38.27
CA LYS A 298 45.65 -9.65 39.58
C LYS A 298 46.25 -8.78 40.70
N GLY A 299 47.03 -7.76 40.35
CA GLY A 299 47.63 -6.80 41.30
C GLY A 299 46.70 -5.66 41.71
N GLN A 300 45.64 -5.36 40.94
CA GLN A 300 44.71 -4.25 41.20
C GLN A 300 43.50 -4.62 42.08
N HIS A 301 43.28 -5.91 42.34
CA HIS A 301 42.19 -6.41 43.20
C HIS A 301 42.64 -6.84 44.62
N LYS A 302 43.81 -6.36 45.08
CA LYS A 302 44.21 -6.39 46.49
C LYS A 302 44.09 -5.00 47.10
#